data_AF-A0A3R7PP79-F1
#
_entry.id   AF-A0A3R7PP79-F1
#
_cell.length_a   1.000
_cell.length_b   1.000
_cell.length_c   1.000
_cell.angle_alpha   90.00
_cell.angle_beta   90.00
_cell.angle_gamma   90.00
#
_symmetry.space_group_name_H-M   'P 1'
#
loop_
_entity.id
_entity.type
_entity.pdbx_description
1 polymer ?
#
loop_
_entity_poly.entity_id
_entity_poly.type
_entity_poly.pdbx_seq_one_letter_code
_entity_poly.pdbx_strand_id
1 'polypeptide(L)'
;MASEFGRIVWEGRPKDTNNGHEELLVFGYSCKLFRDNEKAQYVDKGEHLIPWMGDSSLMVDRYDVRGALYDLKEAESGGGGDRWEGLTEEERAEEEKCDQERYLALYHDEFQYQEYQ
;
A
#
# COMPACT_ATOMS: atom_id res chain seq x y z
N MET A 1 3.27 40.60 -21.69
CA MET A 1 2.47 40.72 -20.46
C MET A 1 2.59 39.41 -19.72
N ALA A 2 3.57 39.30 -18.82
CA ALA A 2 3.81 38.08 -18.03
C ALA A 2 3.07 38.21 -16.71
N SER A 3 2.21 37.25 -16.41
CA SER A 3 1.41 37.17 -15.18
C SER A 3 2.32 36.98 -13.96
N GLU A 4 2.20 37.87 -12.98
CA GLU A 4 2.78 37.74 -11.65
C GLU A 4 2.11 36.57 -10.90
N PHE A 5 2.77 35.42 -10.85
CA PHE A 5 2.36 34.34 -9.96
C PHE A 5 3.01 34.52 -8.58
N GLY A 6 2.14 34.85 -7.61
CA GLY A 6 2.30 34.81 -6.16
C GLY A 6 3.69 34.53 -5.60
N ARG A 7 4.42 35.60 -5.26
CA ARG A 7 5.57 35.54 -4.37
C ARG A 7 5.04 35.41 -2.94
N ILE A 8 5.05 34.20 -2.37
CA ILE A 8 4.81 34.03 -0.93
C ILE A 8 6.06 34.53 -0.21
N VAL A 9 5.98 35.76 0.32
CA VAL A 9 6.98 36.32 1.22
C VAL A 9 6.73 35.71 2.60
N TRP A 10 7.62 34.82 3.05
CA TRP A 10 7.65 34.40 4.44
C TRP A 10 8.23 35.54 5.27
N GLU A 11 7.38 36.37 5.85
CA GLU A 11 7.79 37.29 6.91
C GLU A 11 8.17 36.45 8.15
N GLY A 12 9.39 36.67 8.65
CA GLY A 12 9.94 35.90 9.77
C GLY A 12 9.05 35.98 11.01
N ARG A 13 8.53 34.83 11.43
CA ARG A 13 7.73 34.69 12.65
C ARG A 13 8.63 34.90 13.87
N PRO A 14 8.20 35.64 14.91
CA PRO A 14 8.96 35.75 16.15
C PRO A 14 9.19 34.35 16.76
N LYS A 15 10.39 34.13 17.29
CA LYS A 15 10.82 32.85 17.84
C LYS A 15 10.19 32.65 19.21
N ASP A 16 8.98 32.10 19.26
CA ASP A 16 8.34 31.78 20.53
C ASP A 16 8.99 30.54 21.16
N THR A 17 9.34 30.69 22.42
CA THR A 17 9.96 29.71 23.29
C THR A 17 8.99 28.56 23.60
N ASN A 18 9.16 27.35 23.06
CA ASN A 18 8.40 26.19 23.56
C ASN A 18 9.07 24.81 23.41
N ASN A 19 9.31 24.18 24.58
CA ASN A 19 9.30 22.74 24.91
C ASN A 19 9.97 21.69 24.01
N GLY A 20 11.22 21.85 23.57
CA GLY A 20 12.07 20.70 23.21
C GLY A 20 11.54 19.77 22.10
N HIS A 21 10.53 20.19 21.35
CA HIS A 21 10.02 19.48 20.19
C HIS A 21 10.73 20.08 18.97
N GLU A 22 11.49 19.24 18.26
CA GLU A 22 12.17 19.64 17.03
C GLU A 22 11.15 20.06 15.97
N GLU A 23 11.32 21.26 15.41
CA GLU A 23 10.46 21.77 14.34
C GLU A 23 10.72 21.00 13.04
N LEU A 24 9.74 20.21 12.59
CA LEU A 24 9.78 19.55 11.28
C LEU A 24 9.54 20.59 10.17
N LEU A 25 10.55 20.78 9.32
CA LEU A 25 10.45 21.61 8.12
C LEU A 25 10.02 20.74 6.94
N VAL A 26 8.83 21.02 6.39
CA VAL A 26 8.30 20.32 5.21
C VAL A 26 8.46 21.23 3.99
N PHE A 27 9.23 20.75 3.01
CA PHE A 27 9.42 21.44 1.73
C PHE A 27 8.75 20.63 0.61
N GLY A 28 8.02 21.30 -0.27
CA GLY A 28 7.37 20.68 -1.43
C GLY A 28 7.56 21.52 -2.69
N TYR A 29 7.55 20.85 -3.85
CA TYR A 29 7.60 21.50 -5.16
C TYR A 29 6.21 21.52 -5.80
N SER A 30 5.89 22.58 -6.55
CA SER A 30 4.67 22.61 -7.35
C SER A 30 4.76 21.63 -8.52
N CYS A 31 3.82 20.69 -8.60
CA CYS A 31 3.62 19.85 -9.79
C CYS A 31 2.46 20.39 -10.62
N LYS A 32 2.65 20.58 -11.93
CA LYS A 32 1.54 20.89 -12.84
C LYS A 32 0.84 19.60 -13.22
N LEU A 33 -0.32 19.37 -12.62
CA LEU A 33 -1.21 18.28 -13.04
C LEU A 33 -1.94 18.70 -14.31
N PHE A 34 -1.77 17.91 -15.37
CA PHE A 34 -2.54 18.07 -16.59
C PHE A 34 -3.76 17.16 -16.52
N ARG A 35 -4.93 17.73 -16.79
CA ARG A 35 -6.16 16.95 -16.84
C ARG A 35 -6.23 16.20 -18.16
N ASP A 36 -5.97 14.90 -18.09
CA ASP A 36 -6.14 13.97 -19.20
C ASP A 36 -7.32 13.05 -18.89
N ASN A 37 -8.49 13.39 -19.45
CA ASN A 37 -9.71 12.63 -19.20
C ASN A 37 -9.66 11.23 -19.86
N GLU A 38 -8.96 11.09 -20.98
CA GLU A 38 -8.85 9.80 -21.68
C GLU A 38 -7.99 8.84 -20.87
N LYS A 39 -6.83 9.31 -20.39
CA LYS A 39 -5.98 8.52 -19.49
C LYS A 39 -6.66 8.21 -18.17
N ALA A 40 -7.44 9.15 -17.62
CA ALA A 40 -8.22 8.90 -16.41
C ALA A 40 -9.23 7.77 -16.62
N GLN A 41 -9.99 7.79 -17.72
CA GLN A 41 -10.94 6.71 -18.06
C GLN A 41 -10.24 5.38 -18.34
N TYR A 42 -9.08 5.40 -19.01
CA TYR A 42 -8.27 4.22 -19.28
C TYR A 42 -7.82 3.52 -17.98
N VAL A 43 -7.36 4.29 -17.00
CA VAL A 43 -6.96 3.77 -15.69
C VAL A 43 -8.19 3.28 -14.91
N ASP A 44 -9.27 4.05 -14.88
CA ASP A 44 -10.51 3.74 -14.15
C ASP A 44 -11.18 2.44 -14.64
N LYS A 45 -11.14 2.19 -15.95
CA LYS A 45 -11.61 0.92 -16.53
C LYS A 45 -10.70 -0.29 -16.26
N GLY A 46 -9.51 -0.07 -15.69
CA GLY A 46 -8.54 -1.14 -15.44
C GLY A 46 -7.84 -1.65 -16.71
N GLU A 47 -7.86 -0.91 -17.83
CA GLU A 47 -7.27 -1.36 -19.11
C GLU A 47 -5.72 -1.46 -19.07
N HIS A 48 -5.11 -0.87 -18.04
CA HIS A 48 -3.67 -0.99 -17.75
C HIS A 48 -3.31 -2.30 -17.06
N LEU A 49 -4.30 -3.01 -16.49
CA LEU A 49 -4.08 -4.24 -15.76
C LEU A 49 -3.90 -5.42 -16.72
N ILE A 50 -3.13 -6.42 -16.28
CA ILE A 50 -2.89 -7.66 -17.00
C ILE A 50 -3.22 -8.87 -16.10
N PRO A 51 -3.62 -10.03 -16.68
CA PRO A 51 -3.82 -11.25 -15.91
C PRO A 51 -2.55 -11.70 -15.21
N TRP A 52 -2.64 -12.01 -13.92
CA TRP A 52 -1.53 -12.54 -13.15
C TRP A 52 -1.27 -14.01 -13.50
N MET A 53 -0.10 -14.33 -14.03
CA MET A 53 0.28 -15.72 -14.38
C MET A 53 -0.74 -16.45 -15.29
N GLY A 54 -1.51 -15.69 -16.08
CA GLY A 54 -2.57 -16.23 -16.96
C GLY A 54 -3.94 -16.40 -16.30
N ASP A 55 -4.07 -16.11 -15.00
CA ASP A 55 -5.34 -16.07 -14.29
C ASP A 55 -6.04 -14.72 -14.50
N SER A 56 -7.19 -14.74 -15.18
CA SER A 56 -8.00 -13.54 -15.44
C SER A 56 -8.89 -13.12 -14.27
N SER A 57 -9.00 -13.93 -13.23
CA SER A 57 -9.69 -13.55 -11.98
C SER A 57 -8.84 -12.62 -11.12
N LEU A 58 -7.51 -12.64 -11.32
CA LEU A 58 -6.55 -11.82 -10.60
C LEU A 58 -5.82 -10.90 -11.59
N MET A 59 -6.17 -9.61 -11.56
CA MET A 59 -5.60 -8.59 -12.43
C MET A 59 -4.56 -7.77 -11.66
N VAL A 60 -3.38 -7.55 -12.25
CA VAL A 60 -2.29 -6.75 -11.64
C VAL A 60 -1.86 -5.62 -12.56
N ASP A 61 -1.19 -4.60 -12.01
CA ASP A 61 -0.60 -3.53 -12.82
C ASP A 61 0.48 -4.11 -13.76
N ARG A 62 0.49 -3.64 -15.02
CA ARG A 62 1.50 -4.03 -16.02
C ARG A 62 2.94 -3.76 -15.57
N TYR A 63 3.15 -2.73 -14.75
CA TYR A 63 4.44 -2.34 -14.20
C TYR A 63 4.65 -2.85 -12.78
N ASP A 64 3.79 -3.74 -12.29
CA ASP A 64 4.01 -4.44 -11.04
C ASP A 64 5.23 -5.37 -11.18
N VAL A 65 6.27 -5.07 -10.40
CA VAL A 65 7.55 -5.79 -10.44
C VAL A 65 7.38 -7.27 -10.08
N ARG A 66 6.34 -7.61 -9.30
CA ARG A 66 6.04 -9.01 -8.99
C ARG A 66 5.82 -9.81 -10.27
N GLY A 67 5.27 -9.21 -11.33
CA GLY A 67 5.01 -9.89 -12.61
C GLY A 67 6.27 -10.34 -13.35
N ALA A 68 7.46 -9.89 -12.92
CA ALA A 68 8.74 -10.40 -13.40
C ALA A 68 9.14 -11.74 -12.76
N LEU A 69 8.47 -12.15 -11.67
CA LEU A 69 8.69 -13.42 -10.98
C LEU A 69 7.81 -14.50 -11.61
N TYR A 70 8.43 -15.42 -12.35
CA TYR A 70 7.75 -16.58 -12.93
C TYR A 70 7.62 -17.75 -11.93
N ASP A 71 8.48 -17.79 -10.91
CA ASP A 71 8.45 -18.75 -9.82
C ASP A 71 8.41 -17.98 -8.49
N LEU A 72 7.34 -18.19 -7.73
CA LEU A 72 7.12 -17.50 -6.46
C LEU A 72 7.74 -18.25 -5.28
N LYS A 73 8.16 -19.50 -5.45
CA LYS A 73 8.69 -20.34 -4.36
C LYS A 73 9.85 -19.68 -3.62
N GLU A 74 10.71 -18.98 -4.35
CA GLU A 74 11.85 -18.27 -3.75
C GLU A 74 11.43 -17.06 -2.90
N ALA A 75 10.28 -16.45 -3.21
CA ALA A 75 9.74 -15.29 -2.52
C ALA A 75 8.69 -15.65 -1.45
N GLU A 76 8.22 -16.90 -1.42
CA GLU A 76 7.27 -17.39 -0.42
C GLU A 76 7.88 -17.37 0.99
N SER A 77 7.10 -16.88 1.95
CA SER A 77 7.47 -16.94 3.37
C SER A 77 7.61 -18.40 3.78
N GLY A 78 8.82 -18.82 4.15
CA GLY A 78 9.13 -20.23 4.42
C GLY A 78 10.11 -20.86 3.42
N GLY A 79 10.59 -20.11 2.41
CA GLY A 79 11.64 -20.57 1.51
C GLY A 79 11.18 -21.65 0.52
N GLY A 80 9.91 -21.60 0.11
CA GLY A 80 9.30 -22.54 -0.84
C GLY A 80 9.03 -23.94 -0.29
N GLY A 81 9.19 -24.15 1.02
CA GLY A 81 8.80 -25.36 1.73
C GLY A 81 7.36 -25.31 2.21
N ASP A 82 6.76 -26.48 2.47
CA ASP A 82 5.46 -26.55 3.12
C ASP A 82 5.61 -26.05 4.57
N ARG A 83 4.96 -24.93 4.88
CA ARG A 83 4.95 -24.33 6.23
C ARG A 83 4.41 -25.30 7.29
N TRP A 84 3.63 -26.29 6.87
CA TRP A 84 3.05 -27.31 7.76
C TRP A 84 3.99 -28.49 8.02
N GLU A 85 5.12 -28.57 7.30
CA GLU A 85 6.07 -29.67 7.39
C GLU A 85 6.86 -29.61 8.71
N GLY A 86 6.86 -30.71 9.45
CA GLY A 86 7.58 -30.84 10.73
C GLY A 86 6.79 -30.40 11.98
N LEU A 87 5.59 -29.81 11.82
CA LEU A 87 4.72 -29.48 12.95
C LEU A 87 3.95 -30.71 13.46
N THR A 88 3.85 -30.82 14.77
CA THR A 88 2.92 -31.75 15.44
C THR A 88 1.46 -31.29 15.26
N GLU A 89 0.51 -32.16 15.58
CA GLU A 89 -0.93 -31.82 15.50
C GLU A 89 -1.30 -30.64 16.41
N GLU A 90 -0.71 -30.59 17.62
CA GLU A 90 -0.95 -29.51 18.56
C GLU A 90 -0.41 -28.18 18.03
N GLU A 91 0.82 -28.18 17.50
CA GLU A 91 1.44 -26.98 16.93
C GLU A 91 0.71 -26.51 15.66
N ARG A 92 0.21 -27.44 14.84
CA ARG A 92 -0.60 -27.12 13.65
C ARG A 92 -1.91 -26.45 14.04
N ALA A 93 -2.58 -26.94 15.07
CA ALA A 93 -3.83 -26.36 15.57
C ALA A 93 -3.61 -24.96 16.17
N GLU A 94 -2.45 -24.72 16.79
CA GLU A 94 -2.08 -23.39 17.28
C GLU A 94 -1.73 -22.43 16.14
N GLU A 95 -0.96 -22.88 15.15
CA GLU A 95 -0.63 -22.07 13.97
C GLU A 95 -1.87 -21.70 13.16
N GLU A 96 -2.87 -22.59 13.07
CA GLU A 96 -4.14 -22.30 12.41
C GLU A 96 -4.92 -21.18 13.11
N LYS A 97 -4.92 -21.15 14.46
CA LYS A 97 -5.52 -20.04 15.22
C LYS A 97 -4.78 -18.72 14.95
N CYS A 98 -3.45 -18.77 14.95
CA CYS A 98 -2.62 -17.60 14.63
C CYS A 98 -2.86 -17.09 13.21
N ASP A 99 -3.07 -17.97 12.23
CA ASP A 99 -3.39 -17.58 10.86
C ASP A 99 -4.78 -16.93 10.77
N GLN A 100 -5.78 -17.47 11.48
CA GLN A 100 -7.11 -16.87 11.54
C GLN A 100 -7.06 -15.44 12.10
N GLU A 101 -6.31 -15.21 13.19
CA GLU A 101 -6.13 -13.87 13.75
C GLU A 101 -5.37 -12.94 12.80
N ARG A 102 -4.33 -13.44 12.13
CA ARG A 102 -3.50 -12.66 11.19
C ARG A 102 -4.29 -12.15 9.99
N TYR A 103 -5.20 -12.96 9.46
CA TYR A 103 -6.02 -12.61 8.31
C TYR A 103 -7.43 -12.14 8.68
N LEU A 104 -7.70 -11.91 9.97
CA LEU A 104 -9.03 -11.54 10.47
C LEU A 104 -9.59 -10.30 9.74
N ALA A 105 -8.76 -9.27 9.55
CA ALA A 105 -9.14 -8.03 8.89
C ALA A 105 -9.48 -8.18 7.39
N LEU A 106 -9.05 -9.28 6.76
CA LEU A 106 -9.42 -9.58 5.37
C LEU A 106 -10.88 -10.03 5.25
N TYR A 107 -11.41 -10.67 6.31
CA TYR A 107 -12.75 -11.25 6.35
C TYR A 107 -13.74 -10.41 7.14
N HIS A 108 -13.25 -9.57 8.05
CA HIS A 108 -14.05 -8.76 8.94
C HIS A 108 -13.62 -7.30 8.85
N ASP A 109 -14.60 -6.43 8.55
CA ASP A 109 -14.41 -4.99 8.69
C ASP A 109 -14.14 -4.67 10.16
N GLU A 110 -12.96 -4.12 10.46
CA GLU A 110 -12.49 -3.84 11.82
C GLU A 110 -13.48 -2.97 12.61
N PHE A 111 -14.24 -2.10 11.92
CA PHE A 111 -15.28 -1.28 12.54
C PHE A 111 -16.50 -2.10 12.99
N GLN A 112 -16.88 -3.15 12.26
CA GLN A 112 -17.99 -4.01 12.65
C GLN A 112 -17.60 -4.97 13.77
N TYR A 113 -16.36 -5.44 13.78
CA TYR A 113 -15.92 -6.44 14.77
C TYR A 113 -15.80 -5.88 16.19
N GLN A 114 -15.43 -4.60 16.34
CA GLN A 114 -15.36 -3.92 17.63
C GLN A 114 -16.73 -3.67 18.26
N GLU A 115 -17.83 -3.61 17.49
CA GLU A 115 -19.18 -3.45 18.03
C GLU A 115 -19.75 -4.74 18.65
N TYR A 116 -19.16 -5.91 18.36
CA TYR A 116 -19.63 -7.22 18.85
C TYR A 116 -18.78 -7.83 19.98
N GLN A 117 -17.72 -7.15 20.42
CA GLN A 117 -16.87 -7.52 21.56
C GLN A 117 -17.28 -6.74 22.82
#